data_AF-H3D416-F1
#
_entry.id   AF-H3D416-F1
#
_cell.length_a   1.000
_cell.length_b   1.000
_cell.length_c   1.000
_cell.angle_alpha   90.00
_cell.angle_beta   90.00
_cell.angle_gamma   90.00
#
_symmetry.space_group_name_H-M   'P 1'
#
loop_
_entity.id
_entity.type
_entity.pdbx_description
1 polymer ?
#
loop_
_entity_poly.entity_id
_entity_poly.type
_entity_poly.pdbx_seq_one_letter_code
_entity_poly.pdbx_strand_id
1 'polypeptide(L)'
;TQQPTTIMATTTTTTTTTTSTTTEISSTSYNSPSSEYDLSGKKRFSAPYVNYIRKDPGAPCSLTEALEYLQVDILEDLIKNDSLAANQVPPKHKPHNLTVVAMEGCHSFIILDWARPLKDDMVSGYMVYSASYDDILNNKWSSRLSSGTHLPFENLKPNSRYYFKVQAKNVFGLGPISETLSYVTESDDPLLIERPPGGEPIWVPFKFKYNSAHSSCKGSQYVKRTWYRKFVGVVLCNSLRYKIFMGNALREPFYSIGDTFGQGEDHCQFVDSYRDGRTGPTYLSHNLPTAHGFYRAYRQEPVTFGVIGRRTRHPFVGWYECGVPIPGKW
;
A
#
# COMPACT_ATOMS: atom_id res chain seq x y z
N THR A 1 -11.40 24.36 -70.80
CA THR A 1 -10.00 24.64 -71.18
C THR A 1 -9.19 24.90 -69.93
N GLN A 2 -8.11 24.13 -69.79
CA GLN A 2 -6.92 24.38 -68.95
C GLN A 2 -7.04 24.30 -67.42
N GLN A 3 -6.62 23.14 -66.92
CA GLN A 3 -5.94 22.89 -65.66
C GLN A 3 -4.62 23.68 -65.55
N PRO A 4 -4.19 24.14 -64.37
CA PRO A 4 -2.82 24.57 -64.13
C PRO A 4 -1.97 23.50 -63.42
N THR A 5 -0.69 23.55 -63.76
CA THR A 5 0.39 22.61 -63.50
C THR A 5 1.03 22.79 -62.12
N THR A 6 1.55 21.69 -61.62
CA THR A 6 2.28 21.43 -60.37
C THR A 6 3.62 22.19 -60.25
N ILE A 7 3.98 22.60 -59.02
CA ILE A 7 5.38 22.76 -58.58
C ILE A 7 5.49 22.13 -57.18
N MET A 8 6.42 21.18 -57.03
CA MET A 8 6.76 20.49 -55.79
C MET A 8 7.63 21.37 -54.87
N ALA A 9 7.38 21.30 -53.56
CA ALA A 9 8.32 21.78 -52.54
C ALA A 9 8.67 20.63 -51.58
N THR A 10 9.97 20.35 -51.49
CA THR A 10 10.63 19.33 -50.66
C THR A 10 10.53 19.70 -49.19
N THR A 11 10.13 18.75 -48.33
CA THR A 11 10.09 18.94 -46.87
C THR A 11 11.31 18.27 -46.24
N THR A 12 12.14 19.04 -45.55
CA THR A 12 13.32 18.59 -44.82
C THR A 12 12.93 18.12 -43.42
N THR A 13 13.23 16.87 -43.09
CA THR A 13 12.99 16.28 -41.77
C THR A 13 14.11 16.70 -40.82
N THR A 14 13.81 17.45 -39.75
CA THR A 14 14.75 17.77 -38.68
C THR A 14 14.50 16.83 -37.50
N THR A 15 15.42 15.91 -37.26
CA THR A 15 15.39 14.98 -36.14
C THR A 15 15.88 15.71 -34.88
N THR A 16 14.98 16.01 -33.95
CA THR A 16 15.35 16.59 -32.66
C THR A 16 15.61 15.45 -31.68
N THR A 17 16.89 15.23 -31.36
CA THR A 17 17.35 14.25 -30.37
C THR A 17 17.02 14.76 -28.97
N THR A 18 15.99 14.21 -28.33
CA THR A 18 15.68 14.51 -26.94
C THR A 18 16.69 13.80 -26.04
N THR A 19 17.64 14.55 -25.51
CA THR A 19 18.56 14.11 -24.48
C THR A 19 17.75 13.80 -23.22
N SER A 20 17.70 12.54 -22.81
CA SER A 20 17.11 12.12 -21.54
C SER A 20 18.01 12.64 -20.41
N THR A 21 17.59 13.74 -19.77
CA THR A 21 18.17 14.18 -18.51
C THR A 21 17.77 13.15 -17.45
N THR A 22 18.68 12.21 -17.18
CA THR A 22 18.58 11.35 -16.01
C THR A 22 18.73 12.23 -14.78
N THR A 23 17.63 12.58 -14.14
CA THR A 23 17.66 13.23 -12.84
C THR A 23 18.19 12.21 -11.85
N GLU A 24 19.49 12.30 -11.54
CA GLU A 24 20.10 11.61 -10.41
C GLU A 24 19.33 11.99 -9.15
N ILE A 25 18.61 11.03 -8.57
CA ILE A 25 17.94 11.20 -7.28
C ILE A 25 19.05 11.18 -6.22
N SER A 26 19.59 12.36 -5.96
CA SER A 26 20.46 12.67 -4.83
C SER A 26 19.75 12.28 -3.53
N SER A 27 20.42 11.45 -2.73
CA SER A 27 20.07 10.99 -1.38
C SER A 27 20.06 12.13 -0.34
N THR A 28 19.17 13.10 -0.54
CA THR A 28 19.02 14.26 0.35
C THR A 28 17.90 14.03 1.38
N SER A 29 18.32 13.79 2.63
CA SER A 29 17.57 13.88 3.91
C SER A 29 16.06 14.19 3.82
N TYR A 30 15.24 13.14 3.92
CA TYR A 30 13.77 13.21 4.02
C TYR A 30 13.28 13.36 5.47
N ASN A 31 13.90 14.24 6.26
CA ASN A 31 13.54 14.38 7.68
C ASN A 31 12.43 15.41 7.92
N SER A 32 11.91 16.08 6.90
CA SER A 32 10.89 17.11 7.07
C SER A 32 9.78 17.01 6.04
N PRO A 33 8.50 17.15 6.46
CA PRO A 33 7.37 17.10 5.55
C PRO A 33 7.39 18.30 4.59
N SER A 34 6.81 18.14 3.41
CA SER A 34 6.67 19.18 2.40
C SER A 34 5.81 20.35 2.86
N SER A 35 4.89 20.10 3.80
CA SER A 35 4.01 21.09 4.40
C SER A 35 3.84 20.82 5.89
N GLU A 36 3.71 21.87 6.69
CA GLU A 36 3.40 21.75 8.11
C GLU A 36 1.97 21.26 8.39
N TYR A 37 1.08 21.31 7.40
CA TYR A 37 -0.35 21.04 7.56
C TYR A 37 -0.83 19.89 6.67
N ASP A 38 -1.65 19.00 7.24
CA ASP A 38 -2.29 17.90 6.53
C ASP A 38 -3.39 18.36 5.56
N LEU A 39 -3.99 17.41 4.83
CA LEU A 39 -5.03 17.69 3.83
C LEU A 39 -6.30 18.33 4.41
N SER A 40 -6.51 18.23 5.73
CA SER A 40 -7.61 18.87 6.46
C SER A 40 -7.20 20.22 7.08
N GLY A 41 -5.99 20.71 6.83
CA GLY A 41 -5.46 21.95 7.39
C GLY A 41 -5.04 21.86 8.86
N LYS A 42 -4.91 20.66 9.42
CA LYS A 42 -4.42 20.43 10.78
C LYS A 42 -2.90 20.30 10.77
N LYS A 43 -2.24 20.83 11.78
CA LYS A 43 -0.78 20.73 11.90
C LYS A 43 -0.34 19.25 12.00
N ARG A 44 0.58 18.83 11.13
CA ARG A 44 1.19 17.50 11.13
C ARG A 44 1.95 17.24 12.42
N PHE A 45 1.98 15.98 12.83
CA PHE A 45 2.77 15.57 13.98
C PHE A 45 4.27 15.63 13.63
N SER A 46 5.07 16.31 14.44
CA SER A 46 6.51 16.40 14.25
C SER A 46 7.23 15.98 15.53
N ALA A 47 8.24 15.14 15.36
CA ALA A 47 9.19 14.76 16.40
C ALA A 47 10.53 14.36 15.74
N PRO A 48 11.66 14.38 16.46
CA PRO A 48 12.98 14.05 15.89
C PRO A 48 13.09 12.65 15.28
N TYR A 49 12.17 11.75 15.62
CA TYR A 49 12.11 10.36 15.16
C TYR A 49 11.01 10.14 14.11
N VAL A 50 10.45 11.18 13.50
CA VAL A 50 9.37 11.07 12.50
C VAL A 50 9.87 11.53 11.14
N ASN A 51 9.79 10.66 10.14
CA ASN A 51 10.16 10.93 8.76
C ASN A 51 8.91 10.85 7.86
N TYR A 52 8.84 11.74 6.87
CA TYR A 52 7.70 11.81 5.95
C TYR A 52 8.13 11.50 4.52
N ILE A 53 7.48 10.51 3.91
CA ILE A 53 7.59 10.17 2.49
C ILE A 53 6.60 11.03 1.72
N ARG A 54 7.10 11.75 0.72
CA ARG A 54 6.27 12.52 -0.22
C ARG A 54 5.72 11.58 -1.27
N LYS A 55 4.41 11.65 -1.51
CA LYS A 55 3.74 10.98 -2.63
C LYS A 55 3.32 12.00 -3.69
N ASP A 56 3.06 11.52 -4.90
CA ASP A 56 2.39 12.34 -5.91
C ASP A 56 0.98 12.76 -5.42
N PRO A 57 0.59 14.05 -5.53
CA PRO A 57 -0.72 14.51 -5.07
C PRO A 57 -1.92 13.82 -5.75
N GLY A 58 -1.74 13.37 -6.99
CA GLY A 58 -2.76 12.64 -7.75
C GLY A 58 -2.89 11.17 -7.35
N ALA A 59 -1.80 10.57 -6.84
CA ALA A 59 -1.77 9.15 -6.53
C ALA A 59 -2.49 8.79 -5.21
N PRO A 60 -3.15 7.62 -5.14
CA PRO A 60 -3.69 7.08 -3.89
C PRO A 60 -2.56 6.71 -2.92
N CYS A 61 -2.88 6.64 -1.63
CA CYS A 61 -1.97 6.13 -0.61
C CYS A 61 -1.55 4.68 -0.90
N SER A 62 -0.24 4.41 -0.84
CA SER A 62 0.35 3.10 -1.12
C SER A 62 1.37 2.70 -0.06
N LEU A 63 1.02 1.68 0.74
CA LEU A 63 1.96 1.09 1.70
C LEU A 63 3.14 0.42 0.99
N THR A 64 2.92 -0.16 -0.19
CA THR A 64 3.99 -0.86 -0.90
C THR A 64 5.03 0.11 -1.46
N GLU A 65 4.60 1.23 -2.04
CA GLU A 65 5.50 2.31 -2.44
C GLU A 65 6.31 2.82 -1.23
N ALA A 66 5.66 3.02 -0.08
CA ALA A 66 6.35 3.42 1.15
C ALA A 66 7.41 2.41 1.62
N LEU A 67 7.14 1.11 1.48
CA LEU A 67 8.08 0.04 1.83
C LEU A 67 9.26 -0.06 0.87
N GLU A 68 9.10 0.32 -0.41
CA GLU A 68 10.20 0.35 -1.39
C GLU A 68 11.25 1.41 -1.02
N TYR A 69 10.84 2.55 -0.44
CA TYR A 69 11.76 3.57 0.07
C TYR A 69 12.68 3.06 1.19
N LEU A 70 12.23 2.08 1.98
CA LEU A 70 13.03 1.48 3.07
C LEU A 70 13.95 0.36 2.60
N GLN A 71 13.73 -0.17 1.39
CA GLN A 71 14.51 -1.28 0.85
C GLN A 71 15.80 -0.82 0.14
N VAL A 72 16.02 0.50 0.00
CA VAL A 72 17.16 1.07 -0.72
C VAL A 72 18.51 0.84 -0.01
N ASP A 73 18.51 0.46 1.28
CA ASP A 73 19.76 0.32 2.08
C ASP A 73 20.15 -1.13 2.45
N ILE A 74 19.69 -2.15 1.70
CA ILE A 74 20.01 -3.56 1.99
C ILE A 74 20.91 -4.16 0.89
N LEU A 75 22.14 -3.67 0.75
CA LEU A 75 23.21 -4.42 0.07
C LEU A 75 24.57 -4.42 0.81
N GLU A 76 24.60 -4.06 2.10
CA GLU A 76 25.81 -4.20 2.91
C GLU A 76 25.48 -4.91 4.23
N ASP A 77 25.42 -6.25 4.19
CA ASP A 77 25.84 -7.12 5.32
C ASP A 77 25.68 -8.62 4.99
N LEU A 78 25.89 -9.00 3.73
CA LEU A 78 26.06 -10.41 3.38
C LEU A 78 27.55 -10.74 3.40
N ILE A 79 27.92 -11.56 4.39
CA ILE A 79 29.23 -12.18 4.67
C ILE A 79 30.05 -11.43 5.73
N LYS A 80 29.74 -11.70 7.00
CA LYS A 80 30.79 -12.01 7.97
C LYS A 80 30.47 -13.32 8.65
N ASN A 81 31.17 -14.37 8.22
CA ASN A 81 31.16 -15.67 8.85
C ASN A 81 31.83 -15.58 10.22
N ASP A 82 31.02 -15.96 11.21
CA ASP A 82 31.32 -16.74 12.40
C ASP A 82 32.79 -16.95 12.75
N SER A 83 33.25 -16.18 13.73
CA SER A 83 34.09 -16.68 14.81
C SER A 83 34.33 -15.51 15.75
N LEU A 84 33.82 -15.62 16.97
CA LEU A 84 34.37 -15.11 18.24
C LEU A 84 33.24 -15.13 19.29
N ALA A 85 33.17 -16.24 20.03
CA ALA A 85 32.56 -16.38 21.35
C ALA A 85 31.39 -15.44 21.70
N ALA A 86 30.25 -15.57 21.01
CA ALA A 86 29.02 -14.96 21.47
C ALA A 86 28.58 -15.65 22.77
N ASN A 87 28.61 -14.92 23.89
CA ASN A 87 28.03 -15.36 25.15
C ASN A 87 26.60 -15.89 24.91
N GLN A 88 26.27 -17.06 25.45
CA GLN A 88 24.95 -17.72 25.38
C GLN A 88 23.87 -16.95 26.17
N VAL A 89 23.67 -15.68 25.85
CA VAL A 89 22.93 -14.72 26.65
C VAL A 89 21.97 -13.95 25.73
N PRO A 90 20.80 -13.50 26.23
CA PRO A 90 19.94 -12.58 25.49
C PRO A 90 20.68 -11.31 25.03
N PRO A 91 20.18 -10.60 24.01
CA PRO A 91 20.79 -9.34 23.56
C PRO A 91 20.90 -8.35 24.72
N LYS A 92 22.05 -7.70 24.88
CA LYS A 92 22.31 -6.79 26.01
C LYS A 92 21.92 -5.35 25.71
N HIS A 93 21.82 -4.96 24.45
CA HIS A 93 21.50 -3.61 24.03
C HIS A 93 20.13 -3.53 23.35
N LYS A 94 19.49 -2.38 23.54
CA LYS A 94 18.22 -2.05 22.90
C LYS A 94 18.45 -1.72 21.42
N PRO A 95 17.46 -1.96 20.54
CA PRO A 95 17.48 -1.41 19.19
C PRO A 95 17.66 0.11 19.26
N HIS A 96 18.40 0.68 18.31
CA HIS A 96 18.67 2.12 18.26
C HIS A 96 18.08 2.74 17.00
N ASN A 97 18.09 4.08 16.92
CA ASN A 97 17.57 4.82 15.77
C ASN A 97 16.13 4.44 15.39
N LEU A 98 15.25 4.26 16.39
CA LEU A 98 13.84 3.99 16.12
C LEU A 98 13.22 5.22 15.48
N THR A 99 12.56 5.03 14.34
CA THR A 99 11.84 6.08 13.62
C THR A 99 10.45 5.62 13.22
N VAL A 100 9.54 6.59 13.09
CA VAL A 100 8.21 6.41 12.50
C VAL A 100 8.25 7.03 11.12
N VAL A 101 8.09 6.21 10.10
CA VAL A 101 8.04 6.62 8.70
C VAL A 101 6.58 6.69 8.27
N ALA A 102 6.10 7.90 8.02
CA ALA A 102 4.75 8.19 7.56
C ALA A 102 4.76 8.63 6.10
N MET A 103 3.63 8.48 5.40
CA MET A 103 3.46 9.03 4.05
C MET A 103 2.50 10.22 4.11
N GLU A 104 2.88 11.33 3.49
CA GLU A 104 2.08 12.56 3.54
C GLU A 104 0.69 12.36 2.94
N GLY A 105 -0.34 12.82 3.67
CA GLY A 105 -1.74 12.65 3.28
C GLY A 105 -2.30 11.26 3.55
N CYS A 106 -1.54 10.36 4.19
CA CYS A 106 -1.95 9.00 4.48
C CYS A 106 -2.01 8.74 5.98
N HIS A 107 -3.22 8.47 6.49
CA HIS A 107 -3.44 8.26 7.93
C HIS A 107 -3.49 6.78 8.32
N SER A 108 -3.80 5.89 7.38
CA SER A 108 -4.21 4.51 7.66
C SER A 108 -3.06 3.54 7.88
N PHE A 109 -1.82 3.98 7.66
CA PHE A 109 -0.62 3.19 7.94
C PHE A 109 0.57 4.07 8.32
N ILE A 110 1.53 3.45 9.00
CA ILE A 110 2.89 3.94 9.21
C ILE A 110 3.84 2.75 9.16
N ILE A 111 5.12 3.00 8.95
CA ILE A 111 6.16 1.98 9.08
C ILE A 111 7.06 2.37 10.26
N LEU A 112 7.16 1.47 11.24
CA LEU A 112 8.15 1.61 12.30
C LEU A 112 9.46 1.04 11.78
N ASP A 113 10.55 1.80 11.85
CA ASP A 113 11.88 1.42 11.39
C ASP A 113 12.90 1.58 12.53
N TRP A 114 13.92 0.73 12.58
CA TRP A 114 14.94 0.75 13.63
C TRP A 114 16.24 0.09 13.20
N ALA A 115 17.37 0.51 13.78
CA ALA A 115 18.65 -0.15 13.56
C ALA A 115 18.86 -1.36 14.49
N ARG A 116 19.66 -2.33 14.01
CA ARG A 116 20.13 -3.47 14.84
C ARG A 116 20.86 -2.96 16.10
N PRO A 117 20.74 -3.64 17.25
CA PRO A 117 21.62 -3.41 18.40
C PRO A 117 23.11 -3.49 18.00
N LEU A 118 24.00 -2.93 18.83
CA LEU A 118 25.45 -2.90 18.59
C LEU A 118 26.03 -4.29 18.27
N LYS A 119 27.15 -4.33 17.53
CA LYS A 119 27.74 -5.52 16.88
C LYS A 119 27.95 -6.75 17.79
N ASP A 120 28.02 -6.58 19.10
CA ASP A 120 28.25 -7.66 20.05
C ASP A 120 26.99 -8.48 20.37
N ASP A 121 25.79 -8.02 19.95
CA ASP A 121 24.54 -8.73 20.17
C ASP A 121 24.15 -9.62 18.97
N MET A 122 24.09 -10.93 19.19
CA MET A 122 23.47 -11.85 18.23
C MET A 122 21.95 -11.65 18.27
N VAL A 123 21.37 -11.12 17.20
CA VAL A 123 19.92 -10.85 17.08
C VAL A 123 19.30 -11.70 15.98
N SER A 124 18.28 -12.49 16.33
CA SER A 124 17.50 -13.31 15.39
C SER A 124 16.13 -12.72 15.04
N GLY A 125 15.71 -11.65 15.73
CA GLY A 125 14.50 -10.91 15.42
C GLY A 125 14.15 -9.89 16.49
N TYR A 126 12.92 -9.39 16.43
CA TYR A 126 12.43 -8.32 17.28
C TYR A 126 11.02 -8.60 17.77
N MET A 127 10.73 -8.16 18.98
CA MET A 127 9.38 -8.08 19.52
C MET A 127 8.97 -6.60 19.53
N VAL A 128 7.98 -6.26 18.71
CA VAL A 128 7.47 -4.90 18.55
C VAL A 128 6.16 -4.79 19.29
N TYR A 129 6.05 -3.82 20.18
CA TYR A 129 4.84 -3.54 20.93
C TYR A 129 4.18 -2.28 20.41
N SER A 130 2.85 -2.31 20.35
CA SER A 130 2.03 -1.17 19.96
C SER A 130 0.81 -1.03 20.85
N ALA A 131 0.36 0.19 21.05
CA ALA A 131 -0.88 0.48 21.75
C ALA A 131 -1.56 1.73 21.17
N SER A 132 -2.89 1.72 21.13
CA SER A 132 -3.67 2.95 20.96
C SER A 132 -3.62 3.78 22.25
N TYR A 133 -4.02 5.05 22.18
CA TYR A 133 -4.16 5.89 23.37
C TYR A 133 -5.04 5.23 24.45
N ASP A 134 -6.19 4.67 24.06
CA ASP A 134 -7.10 4.00 24.98
C ASP A 134 -6.49 2.72 25.57
N ASP A 135 -5.75 1.94 24.78
CA ASP A 135 -5.07 0.75 25.28
C ASP A 135 -3.97 1.11 26.30
N ILE A 136 -3.22 2.20 26.09
CA ILE A 136 -2.23 2.67 27.06
C ILE A 136 -2.88 3.02 28.40
N LEU A 137 -4.03 3.70 28.39
CA LEU A 137 -4.75 4.04 29.62
C LEU A 137 -5.18 2.79 30.42
N ASN A 138 -5.40 1.68 29.73
CA ASN A 138 -5.75 0.38 30.31
C ASN A 138 -4.52 -0.54 30.52
N ASN A 139 -3.29 -0.01 30.40
CA ASN A 139 -2.03 -0.75 30.47
C ASN A 139 -1.98 -1.98 29.54
N LYS A 140 -2.61 -1.87 28.37
CA LYS A 140 -2.72 -2.95 27.39
C LYS A 140 -1.79 -2.67 26.21
N TRP A 141 -0.99 -3.67 25.85
CA TRP A 141 -0.09 -3.61 24.71
C TRP A 141 -0.33 -4.80 23.80
N SER A 142 -0.44 -4.54 22.50
CA SER A 142 -0.36 -5.57 21.47
C SER A 142 1.11 -5.82 21.14
N SER A 143 1.44 -7.03 20.70
CA SER A 143 2.81 -7.37 20.29
C SER A 143 2.84 -8.15 18.99
N ARG A 144 3.89 -7.92 18.20
CA ARG A 144 4.14 -8.58 16.91
C ARG A 144 5.63 -8.95 16.81
N LEU A 145 5.90 -10.11 16.23
CA LEU A 145 7.25 -10.53 15.90
C LEU A 145 7.65 -9.94 14.54
N SER A 146 8.89 -9.47 14.43
CA SER A 146 9.51 -9.09 13.15
C SER A 146 10.88 -9.75 13.02
N SER A 147 11.19 -10.31 11.85
CA SER A 147 12.53 -10.80 11.51
C SER A 147 13.42 -9.70 10.91
N GLY A 148 12.81 -8.62 10.43
CA GLY A 148 13.50 -7.47 9.84
C GLY A 148 13.62 -6.30 10.81
N THR A 149 14.19 -5.21 10.32
CA THR A 149 14.43 -3.94 11.04
C THR A 149 13.32 -2.91 10.85
N HIS A 150 12.23 -3.29 10.19
CA HIS A 150 11.04 -2.47 10.06
C HIS A 150 9.77 -3.31 10.22
N LEU A 151 8.65 -2.66 10.53
CA LEU A 151 7.33 -3.29 10.62
C LEU A 151 6.22 -2.30 10.23
N PRO A 152 5.42 -2.59 9.19
CA PRO A 152 4.26 -1.78 8.87
C PRO A 152 3.11 -2.00 9.86
N PHE A 153 2.50 -0.90 10.27
CA PHE A 153 1.25 -0.85 11.02
C PHE A 153 0.16 -0.31 10.11
N GLU A 154 -0.96 -1.03 10.03
CA GLU A 154 -2.02 -0.83 9.03
C GLU A 154 -3.38 -0.71 9.71
N ASN A 155 -4.37 -0.17 8.98
CA ASN A 155 -5.73 0.08 9.46
C ASN A 155 -5.78 1.05 10.66
N LEU A 156 -4.81 1.97 10.76
CA LEU A 156 -4.80 2.99 11.80
C LEU A 156 -5.97 3.96 11.62
N LYS A 157 -6.52 4.44 12.74
CA LYS A 157 -7.59 5.45 12.72
C LYS A 157 -6.99 6.82 12.39
N PRO A 158 -7.70 7.68 11.65
CA PRO A 158 -7.27 9.06 11.42
C PRO A 158 -7.20 9.84 12.72
N ASN A 159 -6.36 10.87 12.77
CA ASN A 159 -6.26 11.80 13.91
C ASN A 159 -6.08 11.14 15.29
N SER A 160 -5.43 9.98 15.33
CA SER A 160 -5.37 9.11 16.51
C SER A 160 -3.93 8.90 16.96
N ARG A 161 -3.73 8.87 18.28
CA ARG A 161 -2.41 8.70 18.89
C ARG A 161 -2.12 7.23 19.15
N TYR A 162 -0.92 6.81 18.76
CA TYR A 162 -0.39 5.47 18.96
C TYR A 162 0.99 5.53 19.60
N TYR A 163 1.37 4.43 20.26
CA TYR A 163 2.62 4.28 21.00
C TYR A 163 3.33 3.01 20.57
N PHE A 164 4.66 3.07 20.47
CA PHE A 164 5.48 1.98 19.96
C PHE A 164 6.75 1.80 20.79
N LYS A 165 7.17 0.55 20.99
CA LYS A 165 8.47 0.19 21.58
C LYS A 165 8.94 -1.15 21.04
N VAL A 166 10.25 -1.35 20.95
CA VAL A 166 10.88 -2.52 20.31
C VAL A 166 11.92 -3.09 21.25
N GLN A 167 12.06 -4.41 21.25
CA GLN A 167 13.20 -5.08 21.88
C GLN A 167 13.75 -6.17 20.96
N ALA A 168 15.06 -6.34 20.99
CA ALA A 168 15.72 -7.40 20.24
C ALA A 168 15.48 -8.76 20.90
N LYS A 169 15.51 -9.81 20.09
CA LYS A 169 15.36 -11.20 20.51
C LYS A 169 16.45 -12.05 19.88
N ASN A 170 16.90 -13.06 20.61
CA ASN A 170 17.67 -14.16 20.07
C ASN A 170 17.15 -15.51 20.59
N VAL A 171 17.88 -16.59 20.33
CA VAL A 171 17.53 -17.94 20.79
C VAL A 171 17.58 -18.09 22.32
N PHE A 172 18.34 -17.23 23.01
CA PHE A 172 18.51 -17.25 24.46
C PHE A 172 17.48 -16.38 25.19
N GLY A 173 16.85 -15.42 24.53
CA GLY A 173 15.76 -14.64 25.11
C GLY A 173 15.56 -13.24 24.51
N LEU A 174 14.88 -12.39 25.29
CA LEU A 174 14.58 -11.01 24.96
C LEU A 174 15.63 -10.09 25.59
N GLY A 175 16.09 -9.11 24.82
CA GLY A 175 16.94 -8.04 25.33
C GLY A 175 16.15 -6.90 25.97
N PRO A 176 16.83 -5.80 26.36
CA PRO A 176 16.17 -4.64 26.95
C PRO A 176 15.24 -3.93 25.94
N ILE A 177 14.21 -3.30 26.49
CA ILE A 177 13.20 -2.58 25.72
C ILE A 177 13.66 -1.16 25.35
N SER A 178 13.27 -0.70 24.16
CA SER A 178 13.53 0.65 23.70
C SER A 178 12.77 1.71 24.48
N GLU A 179 13.11 2.97 24.24
CA GLU A 179 12.23 4.09 24.58
C GLU A 179 10.88 3.93 23.86
N THR A 180 9.83 4.52 24.44
CA THR A 180 8.50 4.54 23.82
C THR A 180 8.38 5.74 22.89
N LEU A 181 8.13 5.47 21.61
CA LEU A 181 7.77 6.50 20.63
C LEU A 181 6.27 6.73 20.64
N SER A 182 5.85 7.95 20.31
CA SER A 182 4.44 8.28 20.08
C SER A 182 4.26 8.92 18.72
N TYR A 183 3.16 8.64 18.06
CA TYR A 183 2.81 9.27 16.78
C TYR A 183 1.32 9.58 16.75
N VAL A 184 0.96 10.66 16.06
CA VAL A 184 -0.44 11.00 15.78
C VAL A 184 -0.63 10.91 14.28
N THR A 185 -1.57 10.07 13.83
CA THR A 185 -1.89 9.91 12.42
C THR A 185 -2.46 11.19 11.82
N GLU A 186 -2.23 11.39 10.52
CA GLU A 186 -2.85 12.49 9.79
C GLU A 186 -4.38 12.42 9.84
N SER A 187 -5.03 13.52 9.45
CA SER A 187 -6.47 13.51 9.23
C SER A 187 -6.86 12.57 8.10
N ASP A 188 -8.14 12.17 8.14
CA ASP A 188 -8.75 11.48 7.02
C ASP A 188 -8.78 12.39 5.79
N ASP A 189 -8.78 11.82 4.58
CA ASP A 189 -8.93 12.62 3.37
C ASP A 189 -10.42 12.95 3.18
N PRO A 190 -10.84 14.23 3.30
CA PRO A 190 -12.24 14.61 3.18
C PRO A 190 -12.81 14.30 1.80
N LEU A 191 -11.98 14.13 0.76
CA LEU A 191 -12.39 13.87 -0.61
C LEU A 191 -12.50 12.36 -0.93
N LEU A 192 -11.98 11.47 -0.07
CA LEU A 192 -12.13 10.02 -0.28
C LEU A 192 -13.51 9.50 0.13
N ILE A 193 -14.29 10.26 0.90
CA ILE A 193 -15.56 9.79 1.45
C ILE A 193 -16.67 10.84 1.26
N GLU A 194 -17.21 10.95 0.04
CA GLU A 194 -18.61 11.37 -0.09
C GLU A 194 -19.46 10.24 0.54
N ARG A 195 -19.78 10.37 1.84
CA ARG A 195 -20.55 9.38 2.59
C ARG A 195 -21.95 9.28 1.97
N PRO A 196 -22.33 8.13 1.37
CA PRO A 196 -23.72 7.92 1.01
C PRO A 196 -24.56 7.99 2.31
N PRO A 197 -25.84 8.41 2.24
CA PRO A 197 -26.74 8.30 3.37
C PRO A 197 -26.89 6.80 3.73
N GLY A 198 -26.15 6.34 4.75
CA GLY A 198 -26.02 4.91 5.07
C GLY A 198 -24.78 4.50 5.88
N GLY A 199 -23.81 5.39 6.08
CA GLY A 199 -22.63 5.12 6.92
C GLY A 199 -21.47 4.46 6.16
N GLU A 200 -20.40 4.11 6.90
CA GLU A 200 -19.20 3.50 6.33
C GLU A 200 -19.47 2.10 5.72
N PRO A 201 -18.79 1.73 4.62
CA PRO A 201 -18.88 0.39 4.05
C PRO A 201 -18.52 -0.69 5.07
N ILE A 202 -19.49 -1.52 5.47
CA ILE A 202 -19.24 -2.64 6.37
C ILE A 202 -18.64 -3.79 5.56
N TRP A 203 -17.32 -3.90 5.60
CA TRP A 203 -16.59 -5.06 5.09
C TRP A 203 -16.75 -6.23 6.05
N VAL A 204 -17.34 -7.33 5.58
CA VAL A 204 -17.55 -8.54 6.39
C VAL A 204 -16.49 -9.58 6.03
N PRO A 205 -15.77 -10.17 7.00
CA PRO A 205 -14.87 -11.30 6.74
C PRO A 205 -15.67 -12.46 6.14
N PHE A 206 -15.33 -12.86 4.91
CA PHE A 206 -16.05 -13.92 4.22
C PHE A 206 -15.15 -14.63 3.21
N LYS A 207 -15.01 -15.94 3.34
CA LYS A 207 -14.22 -16.78 2.41
C LYS A 207 -15.09 -17.15 1.20
N PHE A 208 -14.99 -16.39 0.12
CA PHE A 208 -15.71 -16.65 -1.13
C PHE A 208 -14.89 -17.51 -2.10
N LYS A 209 -15.58 -18.13 -3.07
CA LYS A 209 -14.93 -18.90 -4.14
C LYS A 209 -14.48 -17.94 -5.24
N TYR A 210 -13.23 -18.03 -5.67
CA TYR A 210 -12.68 -17.26 -6.79
C TYR A 210 -11.53 -18.02 -7.46
N ASN A 211 -11.11 -17.58 -8.65
CA ASN A 211 -9.91 -18.13 -9.28
C ASN A 211 -8.65 -17.45 -8.71
N SER A 212 -7.86 -18.19 -7.93
CA SER A 212 -6.64 -17.68 -7.30
C SER A 212 -5.56 -17.29 -8.30
N ALA A 213 -5.53 -17.89 -9.51
CA ALA A 213 -4.59 -17.52 -10.56
C ALA A 213 -4.81 -16.09 -11.09
N HIS A 214 -5.96 -15.47 -10.81
CA HIS A 214 -6.28 -14.10 -11.21
C HIS A 214 -5.85 -13.04 -10.19
N SER A 215 -5.28 -13.47 -9.06
CA SER A 215 -4.93 -12.61 -7.94
C SER A 215 -3.45 -12.75 -7.60
N SER A 216 -2.75 -11.63 -7.53
CA SER A 216 -1.42 -11.59 -6.90
C SER A 216 -1.51 -11.64 -5.37
N CYS A 217 -2.70 -11.35 -4.82
CA CYS A 217 -2.98 -11.32 -3.40
C CYS A 217 -3.46 -12.69 -2.89
N LYS A 218 -3.04 -13.06 -1.67
CA LYS A 218 -3.36 -14.36 -1.03
C LYS A 218 -3.83 -14.22 0.43
N GLY A 219 -4.08 -13.00 0.89
CA GLY A 219 -4.44 -12.71 2.27
C GLY A 219 -5.92 -12.90 2.58
N SER A 220 -6.35 -12.20 3.63
CA SER A 220 -7.73 -12.23 4.14
C SER A 220 -8.75 -11.81 3.09
N GLN A 221 -9.97 -12.35 3.22
CA GLN A 221 -11.06 -12.12 2.29
C GLN A 221 -12.21 -11.38 2.97
N TYR A 222 -12.71 -10.35 2.30
CA TYR A 222 -13.83 -9.56 2.77
C TYR A 222 -14.85 -9.38 1.66
N VAL A 223 -16.12 -9.26 2.04
CA VAL A 223 -17.22 -9.01 1.12
C VAL A 223 -18.04 -7.82 1.61
N LYS A 224 -18.50 -7.03 0.64
CA LYS A 224 -19.42 -5.92 0.82
C LYS A 224 -20.59 -6.07 -0.13
N ARG A 225 -21.79 -5.72 0.32
CA ARG A 225 -22.98 -5.56 -0.54
C ARG A 225 -22.96 -4.21 -1.24
N THR A 226 -23.26 -4.20 -2.53
CA THR A 226 -23.38 -2.98 -3.35
C THR A 226 -24.83 -2.52 -3.49
N TRP A 227 -25.02 -1.26 -3.90
CA TRP A 227 -26.33 -0.66 -4.12
C TRP A 227 -27.07 -1.23 -5.35
N TYR A 228 -26.35 -1.73 -6.36
CA TYR A 228 -26.93 -2.36 -7.55
C TYR A 228 -27.13 -3.89 -7.42
N ARG A 229 -27.40 -4.38 -6.20
CA ARG A 229 -27.74 -5.79 -5.91
C ARG A 229 -26.67 -6.82 -6.30
N LYS A 230 -25.38 -6.45 -6.29
CA LYS A 230 -24.24 -7.36 -6.43
C LYS A 230 -23.38 -7.37 -5.16
N PHE A 231 -22.47 -8.31 -5.07
CA PHE A 231 -21.46 -8.39 -4.01
C PHE A 231 -20.09 -8.05 -4.57
N VAL A 232 -19.35 -7.21 -3.88
CA VAL A 232 -17.93 -6.96 -4.12
C VAL A 232 -17.15 -7.78 -3.11
N GLY A 233 -16.23 -8.61 -3.58
CA GLY A 233 -15.31 -9.37 -2.76
C GLY A 233 -13.89 -8.90 -2.99
N VAL A 234 -13.09 -8.80 -1.92
CA VAL A 234 -11.68 -8.48 -2.03
C VAL A 234 -10.80 -9.54 -1.39
N VAL A 235 -9.64 -9.77 -1.99
CA VAL A 235 -8.55 -10.60 -1.44
C VAL A 235 -7.38 -9.67 -1.18
N LEU A 236 -6.95 -9.55 0.08
CA LEU A 236 -5.93 -8.57 0.49
C LEU A 236 -4.50 -9.05 0.16
N CYS A 237 -3.67 -8.15 -0.36
CA CYS A 237 -2.21 -8.25 -0.29
C CYS A 237 -1.72 -7.57 0.99
N ASN A 238 -2.29 -6.40 1.27
CA ASN A 238 -2.22 -5.66 2.52
C ASN A 238 -3.52 -4.83 2.64
N SER A 239 -3.63 -3.91 3.59
CA SER A 239 -4.85 -3.10 3.81
C SER A 239 -5.19 -2.17 2.65
N LEU A 240 -4.21 -1.68 1.88
CA LEU A 240 -4.40 -0.73 0.78
C LEU A 240 -4.27 -1.36 -0.61
N ARG A 241 -3.67 -2.54 -0.71
CA ARG A 241 -3.51 -3.32 -1.94
C ARG A 241 -4.33 -4.59 -1.88
N TYR A 242 -5.23 -4.77 -2.83
CA TYR A 242 -6.12 -5.93 -2.87
C TYR A 242 -6.60 -6.22 -4.28
N LYS A 243 -7.01 -7.47 -4.53
CA LYS A 243 -7.70 -7.85 -5.76
C LYS A 243 -9.20 -7.72 -5.54
N ILE A 244 -9.87 -6.98 -6.43
CA ILE A 244 -11.33 -6.81 -6.45
C ILE A 244 -11.96 -7.89 -7.35
N PHE A 245 -13.02 -8.51 -6.84
CA PHE A 245 -13.90 -9.45 -7.53
C PHE A 245 -15.36 -9.04 -7.35
N MET A 246 -16.22 -9.55 -8.24
CA MET A 246 -17.67 -9.31 -8.17
C MET A 246 -18.45 -10.62 -8.30
N GLY A 247 -19.53 -10.75 -7.55
CA GLY A 247 -20.42 -11.90 -7.58
C GLY A 247 -21.89 -11.49 -7.51
N ASN A 248 -22.79 -12.32 -8.04
CA ASN A 248 -24.23 -12.09 -7.94
C ASN A 248 -24.79 -12.55 -6.58
N ALA A 249 -24.20 -13.59 -5.98
CA ALA A 249 -24.59 -14.13 -4.69
C ALA A 249 -23.38 -14.64 -3.88
N LEU A 250 -23.50 -14.67 -2.55
CA LEU A 250 -22.43 -15.12 -1.65
C LEU A 250 -22.03 -16.60 -1.82
N ARG A 251 -22.95 -17.44 -2.33
CA ARG A 251 -22.72 -18.88 -2.54
C ARG A 251 -22.13 -19.19 -3.92
N GLU A 252 -22.16 -18.22 -4.83
CA GLU A 252 -21.64 -18.35 -6.19
C GLU A 252 -20.16 -17.95 -6.26
N PRO A 253 -19.44 -18.36 -7.31
CA PRO A 253 -18.10 -17.85 -7.57
C PRO A 253 -18.11 -16.33 -7.78
N PHE A 254 -17.09 -15.68 -7.24
CA PHE A 254 -16.78 -14.29 -7.52
C PHE A 254 -15.79 -14.24 -8.68
N TYR A 255 -16.06 -13.36 -9.64
CA TYR A 255 -15.33 -13.25 -10.89
C TYR A 255 -14.50 -11.97 -10.94
N SER A 256 -13.41 -12.01 -11.72
CA SER A 256 -12.62 -10.82 -11.99
C SER A 256 -13.43 -9.81 -12.82
N ILE A 257 -13.01 -8.56 -12.73
CA ILE A 257 -13.61 -7.45 -13.48
C ILE A 257 -12.56 -6.99 -14.51
N GLY A 258 -12.91 -7.11 -15.79
CA GLY A 258 -12.13 -6.59 -16.90
C GLY A 258 -12.50 -5.16 -17.23
N ASP A 259 -11.55 -4.42 -17.78
CA ASP A 259 -11.72 -3.04 -18.20
C ASP A 259 -11.50 -2.92 -19.71
N THR A 260 -12.42 -2.21 -20.36
CA THR A 260 -12.39 -1.98 -21.81
C THR A 260 -11.59 -0.74 -22.17
N PHE A 261 -11.54 0.25 -21.27
CA PHE A 261 -10.86 1.52 -21.51
C PHE A 261 -10.08 1.95 -20.26
N GLY A 262 -8.78 1.69 -20.27
CA GLY A 262 -7.90 1.90 -19.12
C GLY A 262 -7.25 0.58 -18.69
N GLN A 263 -6.89 0.49 -17.42
CA GLN A 263 -6.41 -0.72 -16.76
C GLN A 263 -7.23 -1.05 -15.51
N GLY A 264 -8.46 -0.53 -15.41
CA GLY A 264 -9.37 -0.71 -14.29
C GLY A 264 -9.06 0.17 -13.08
N GLU A 265 -8.36 1.30 -13.25
CA GLU A 265 -8.13 2.28 -12.19
C GLU A 265 -9.45 2.80 -11.61
N ASP A 266 -10.46 2.95 -12.46
CA ASP A 266 -11.81 3.38 -12.13
C ASP A 266 -12.62 2.31 -11.36
N HIS A 267 -12.18 1.04 -11.38
CA HIS A 267 -12.79 -0.05 -10.61
C HIS A 267 -12.70 0.18 -9.10
N CYS A 268 -11.86 1.10 -8.67
CA CYS A 268 -11.79 1.57 -7.29
C CYS A 268 -13.11 2.18 -6.77
N GLN A 269 -14.02 2.56 -7.66
CA GLN A 269 -15.40 2.88 -7.32
C GLN A 269 -16.12 1.72 -6.59
N PHE A 270 -15.81 0.46 -6.90
CA PHE A 270 -16.46 -0.71 -6.28
C PHE A 270 -16.11 -0.89 -4.80
N VAL A 271 -15.04 -0.24 -4.34
CA VAL A 271 -14.62 -0.17 -2.95
C VAL A 271 -14.83 1.24 -2.37
N ASP A 272 -15.72 2.01 -3.00
CA ASP A 272 -16.15 3.36 -2.60
C ASP A 272 -15.07 4.43 -2.63
N SER A 273 -13.95 4.20 -3.33
CA SER A 273 -12.99 5.27 -3.58
C SER A 273 -13.57 6.24 -4.60
N TYR A 274 -13.57 7.55 -4.32
CA TYR A 274 -13.98 8.59 -5.26
C TYR A 274 -12.96 8.81 -6.40
N ARG A 275 -11.70 8.48 -6.16
CA ARG A 275 -10.61 8.65 -7.13
C ARG A 275 -10.35 7.36 -7.91
N ASP A 276 -9.59 7.50 -8.98
CA ASP A 276 -9.03 6.36 -9.70
C ASP A 276 -7.79 5.85 -8.95
N GLY A 277 -7.59 4.54 -8.96
CA GLY A 277 -6.52 3.89 -8.22
C GLY A 277 -5.27 3.60 -9.04
N ARG A 278 -4.33 2.88 -8.44
CA ARG A 278 -3.23 2.22 -9.15
C ARG A 278 -3.56 0.76 -9.35
N THR A 279 -2.99 0.17 -10.39
CA THR A 279 -3.23 -1.23 -10.74
C THR A 279 -1.93 -1.98 -10.97
N GLY A 280 -2.02 -3.32 -10.93
CA GLY A 280 -0.90 -4.17 -11.30
C GLY A 280 -0.40 -3.90 -12.72
N PRO A 281 0.90 -4.10 -12.99
CA PRO A 281 1.50 -3.67 -14.24
C PRO A 281 0.87 -4.38 -15.44
N THR A 282 0.71 -3.64 -16.53
CA THR A 282 0.00 -4.07 -17.74
C THR A 282 0.56 -5.36 -18.35
N TYR A 283 1.87 -5.59 -18.29
CA TYR A 283 2.47 -6.83 -18.80
C TYR A 283 2.00 -8.09 -18.03
N LEU A 284 1.73 -7.97 -16.72
CA LEU A 284 1.13 -9.08 -15.95
C LEU A 284 -0.33 -9.27 -16.34
N SER A 285 -1.07 -8.17 -16.55
CA SER A 285 -2.47 -8.23 -17.00
C SER A 285 -2.60 -8.99 -18.33
N HIS A 286 -1.73 -8.74 -19.31
CA HIS A 286 -1.74 -9.43 -20.60
C HIS A 286 -1.44 -10.94 -20.52
N ASN A 287 -0.81 -11.39 -19.43
CA ASN A 287 -0.49 -12.80 -19.19
C ASN A 287 -1.59 -13.55 -18.43
N LEU A 288 -2.60 -12.85 -17.91
CA LEU A 288 -3.70 -13.49 -17.19
C LEU A 288 -4.63 -14.25 -18.16
N PRO A 289 -5.07 -15.46 -17.79
CA PRO A 289 -5.80 -16.35 -18.69
C PRO A 289 -7.15 -15.75 -19.10
N THR A 290 -7.61 -16.14 -20.29
CA THR A 290 -8.98 -15.86 -20.73
C THR A 290 -9.96 -16.59 -19.80
N ALA A 291 -10.97 -15.88 -19.32
CA ALA A 291 -11.95 -16.41 -18.37
C ALA A 291 -13.30 -15.70 -18.52
N HIS A 292 -14.34 -16.23 -17.87
CA HIS A 292 -15.58 -15.49 -17.68
C HIS A 292 -15.45 -14.51 -16.51
N GLY A 293 -16.02 -13.33 -16.66
CA GLY A 293 -16.13 -12.36 -15.58
C GLY A 293 -16.95 -11.14 -15.96
N PHE A 294 -16.94 -10.14 -15.08
CA PHE A 294 -17.61 -8.88 -15.31
C PHE A 294 -16.71 -7.94 -16.09
N TYR A 295 -17.26 -7.01 -16.85
CA TYR A 295 -16.49 -5.95 -17.48
C TYR A 295 -17.33 -4.69 -17.70
N ARG A 296 -16.66 -3.57 -17.86
CA ARG A 296 -17.20 -2.27 -18.28
C ARG A 296 -16.09 -1.45 -18.95
N ALA A 297 -16.40 -0.24 -19.40
CA ALA A 297 -15.42 0.69 -19.96
C ALA A 297 -15.23 1.93 -19.10
N TYR A 298 -16.28 2.37 -18.39
CA TYR A 298 -16.23 3.64 -17.66
C TYR A 298 -16.79 3.56 -16.25
N ARG A 299 -16.37 4.52 -15.43
CA ARG A 299 -16.91 4.76 -14.10
C ARG A 299 -18.43 4.95 -14.16
N GLN A 300 -19.13 4.47 -13.13
CA GLN A 300 -20.61 4.42 -13.03
C GLN A 300 -21.34 3.55 -14.08
N GLU A 301 -20.67 3.05 -15.12
CA GLU A 301 -21.29 2.16 -16.09
C GLU A 301 -21.71 0.84 -15.42
N PRO A 302 -22.91 0.31 -15.73
CA PRO A 302 -23.31 -1.03 -15.31
C PRO A 302 -22.34 -2.09 -15.84
N VAL A 303 -21.97 -3.04 -14.98
CA VAL A 303 -21.13 -4.16 -15.41
C VAL A 303 -21.90 -5.17 -16.25
N THR A 304 -21.26 -5.65 -17.33
CA THR A 304 -21.75 -6.75 -18.17
C THR A 304 -20.97 -8.03 -17.86
N PHE A 305 -21.57 -9.20 -18.01
CA PHE A 305 -20.89 -10.49 -17.80
C PHE A 305 -20.51 -11.11 -19.15
N GLY A 306 -19.27 -11.57 -19.30
CA GLY A 306 -18.79 -12.17 -20.55
C GLY A 306 -17.34 -12.63 -20.45
N VAL A 307 -16.66 -12.73 -21.59
CA VAL A 307 -15.28 -13.23 -21.67
C VAL A 307 -14.30 -12.07 -21.48
N ILE A 308 -13.36 -12.23 -20.55
CA ILE A 308 -12.34 -11.24 -20.16
C ILE A 308 -10.94 -11.86 -20.18
N GLY A 309 -9.89 -11.02 -20.09
CA GLY A 309 -8.49 -11.45 -19.98
C GLY A 309 -7.74 -11.46 -21.31
N ARG A 310 -6.69 -12.28 -21.40
CA ARG A 310 -5.80 -12.33 -22.58
C ARG A 310 -6.59 -12.57 -23.87
N ARG A 311 -6.20 -11.85 -24.94
CA ARG A 311 -6.83 -11.87 -26.27
C ARG A 311 -8.30 -11.43 -26.29
N THR A 312 -8.74 -10.67 -25.29
CA THR A 312 -10.05 -10.00 -25.29
C THR A 312 -9.87 -8.48 -25.29
N ARG A 313 -10.95 -7.73 -25.50
CA ARG A 313 -10.98 -6.27 -25.33
C ARG A 313 -11.10 -5.84 -23.86
N HIS A 314 -11.15 -6.80 -22.94
CA HIS A 314 -11.44 -6.56 -21.52
C HIS A 314 -10.33 -7.18 -20.65
N PRO A 315 -9.07 -6.70 -20.72
CA PRO A 315 -8.02 -7.13 -19.81
C PRO A 315 -8.42 -6.87 -18.35
N PHE A 316 -7.89 -7.66 -17.42
CA PHE A 316 -8.07 -7.44 -15.99
C PHE A 316 -6.72 -7.50 -15.29
N VAL A 317 -6.59 -6.87 -14.11
CA VAL A 317 -5.31 -6.73 -13.40
C VAL A 317 -5.20 -7.67 -12.19
N GLY A 318 -3.99 -7.96 -11.73
CA GLY A 318 -3.75 -8.88 -10.60
C GLY A 318 -4.05 -8.30 -9.21
N TRP A 319 -4.08 -6.98 -9.08
CA TRP A 319 -4.34 -6.23 -7.85
C TRP A 319 -4.69 -4.76 -8.17
N TYR A 320 -5.25 -4.08 -7.18
CA TYR A 320 -5.62 -2.66 -7.17
C TYR A 320 -5.12 -2.00 -5.88
N GLU A 321 -4.79 -0.71 -5.95
CA GLU A 321 -4.56 0.19 -4.82
C GLU A 321 -5.46 1.40 -4.97
N CYS A 322 -6.54 1.44 -4.19
CA CYS A 322 -7.59 2.45 -4.34
C CYS A 322 -7.50 3.60 -3.32
N GLY A 323 -6.49 3.56 -2.43
CA GLY A 323 -6.34 4.53 -1.33
C GLY A 323 -7.32 4.33 -0.18
N VAL A 324 -8.25 3.37 -0.29
CA VAL A 324 -9.23 3.04 0.76
C VAL A 324 -8.76 1.77 1.50
N PRO A 325 -8.47 1.85 2.82
CA PRO A 325 -8.03 0.70 3.58
C PRO A 325 -9.17 -0.30 3.83
N ILE A 326 -8.91 -1.59 3.65
CA ILE A 326 -9.84 -2.69 3.92
C ILE A 326 -9.22 -3.66 4.94
N PRO A 327 -9.93 -4.02 6.04
CA PRO A 327 -11.31 -3.65 6.37
C PRO A 327 -11.47 -2.22 6.90
N GLY A 328 -10.36 -1.50 7.16
CA GLY A 328 -10.41 -0.08 7.47
C GLY A 328 -10.66 0.29 8.94
N LYS A 329 -10.54 -0.65 9.90
CA LYS A 329 -10.51 -0.33 11.35
C LYS A 329 -9.61 -1.28 12.17
N TRP A 330 -8.91 -0.67 13.14
CA TRP A 330 -8.18 -1.29 14.26
C TRP A 330 -9.06 -1.40 15.52
#